data_AF-A0A968STX3-F1
#
_entry.id   AF-A0A968STX3-F1
#
_cell.length_a   1.000
_cell.length_b   1.000
_cell.length_c   1.000
_cell.angle_alpha   90.00
_cell.angle_beta   90.00
_cell.angle_gamma   90.00
#
_symmetry.space_group_name_H-M   'P 1'
#
loop_
_entity.id
_entity.type
_entity.pdbx_description
1 polymer ?
#
loop_
_entity_poly.entity_id
_entity_poly.type
_entity_poly.pdbx_seq_one_letter_code
_entity_poly.pdbx_strand_id
1 'polypeptide(L)'
;MTSYELPNQKTIEKLVEKARSEFTTRSRDRNTLVIETSELSNLLLKPILEKIGNKRLVIISDGTLQHIPFGALPDPRVERYQPLLISNEIHYLPSATTLQTIRTETQNRPTAPRSIALIADPVFQANDPRVRNGIAAPSNNPLSLTAQNAATATREARGEDWERLPHTRLEAETILKLFPPDRSLSFFDFNANRANAQSEQLSQYRFIHWATHGFANPKKPELSGVIMSLVQENGQPQDGYLLLGDIFNLSFNADLVVLSACQTGEGEVVQGEGLIGLTRGLMYAGTSRVVTSLWSVPDEQTAVLMGKFYGKMLQQNLPPGEALRAAQIEMFRTPGQWAPFYWAAFTLQGEWN
;
A
#
# COMPACT_ATOMS: atom_id res chain seq x y z
N MET A 1 -8.61 11.58 29.43
CA MET A 1 -8.71 10.45 28.49
C MET A 1 -10.09 9.82 28.68
N THR A 2 -10.87 9.66 27.62
CA THR A 2 -12.15 8.91 27.69
C THR A 2 -11.90 7.56 27.05
N SER A 3 -12.28 6.47 27.73
CA SER A 3 -12.18 5.10 27.22
C SER A 3 -13.57 4.50 27.11
N TYR A 4 -13.74 3.60 26.15
CA TYR A 4 -14.96 2.84 25.94
C TYR A 4 -14.57 1.38 25.83
N GLU A 5 -15.25 0.53 26.57
CA GLU A 5 -15.01 -0.90 26.53
C GLU A 5 -15.69 -1.49 25.30
N LEU A 6 -14.90 -2.14 24.45
CA LEU A 6 -15.42 -2.93 23.35
C LEU A 6 -15.68 -4.36 23.83
N PRO A 7 -16.55 -5.14 23.15
CA PRO A 7 -16.73 -6.56 23.40
C PRO A 7 -15.41 -7.34 23.34
N ASN A 8 -15.47 -8.60 23.77
CA ASN A 8 -14.30 -9.48 23.70
C ASN A 8 -13.75 -9.61 22.27
N GLN A 9 -12.46 -9.96 22.19
CA GLN A 9 -11.71 -10.08 20.94
C GLN A 9 -12.40 -10.99 19.91
N LYS A 10 -12.95 -12.14 20.33
CA LYS A 10 -13.61 -13.09 19.42
C LYS A 10 -14.83 -12.49 18.73
N THR A 11 -15.60 -11.66 19.43
CA THR A 11 -16.73 -10.92 18.85
C THR A 11 -16.23 -9.92 17.81
N ILE A 12 -15.16 -9.17 18.12
CA ILE A 12 -14.58 -8.19 17.19
C ILE A 12 -14.03 -8.89 15.94
N GLU A 13 -13.26 -9.98 16.09
CA GLU A 13 -12.67 -10.73 14.99
C GLU A 13 -13.74 -11.24 14.01
N LYS A 14 -14.85 -11.78 14.52
CA LYS A 14 -15.97 -12.23 13.69
C LYS A 14 -16.58 -11.08 12.88
N LEU A 15 -16.76 -9.91 13.49
CA LEU A 15 -17.30 -8.73 12.80
C LEU A 15 -16.31 -8.16 11.78
N VAL A 16 -15.02 -8.21 12.08
CA VAL A 16 -13.95 -7.81 11.16
C VAL A 16 -13.88 -8.74 9.96
N GLU A 17 -13.93 -10.06 10.18
CA GLU A 17 -13.94 -11.06 9.09
C GLU A 17 -15.12 -10.81 8.15
N LYS A 18 -16.32 -10.65 8.71
CA LYS A 18 -17.55 -10.31 7.97
C LYS A 18 -17.43 -8.99 7.20
N ALA A 19 -16.91 -7.94 7.83
CA ALA A 19 -16.74 -6.66 7.14
C ALA A 19 -15.68 -6.73 6.04
N ARG A 20 -14.58 -7.46 6.28
CA ARG A 20 -13.49 -7.63 5.33
C ARG A 20 -13.95 -8.40 4.10
N SER A 21 -14.71 -9.48 4.24
CA SER A 21 -15.24 -10.24 3.10
C SER A 21 -16.02 -9.33 2.14
N GLU A 22 -16.79 -8.40 2.69
CA GLU A 22 -17.56 -7.42 1.91
C GLU A 22 -16.71 -6.31 1.27
N PHE A 23 -15.64 -5.86 1.92
CA PHE A 23 -14.71 -4.91 1.28
C PHE A 23 -13.85 -5.57 0.20
N THR A 24 -13.61 -6.89 0.31
CA THR A 24 -12.80 -7.65 -0.65
C THR A 24 -13.60 -8.23 -1.83
N THR A 25 -14.92 -8.04 -1.87
CA THR A 25 -15.72 -8.39 -3.05
C THR A 25 -15.79 -7.25 -4.06
N ARG A 26 -15.77 -7.58 -5.35
CA ARG A 26 -15.99 -6.62 -6.45
C ARG A 26 -17.47 -6.21 -6.58
N SER A 27 -18.33 -6.67 -5.67
CA SER A 27 -19.75 -6.33 -5.64
C SER A 27 -19.97 -4.81 -5.55
N ARG A 28 -20.91 -4.33 -6.35
CA ARG A 28 -21.38 -2.93 -6.32
C ARG A 28 -22.65 -2.77 -5.47
N ASP A 29 -23.15 -3.85 -4.88
CA ASP A 29 -24.33 -3.81 -4.03
C ASP A 29 -24.01 -3.14 -2.68
N ARG A 30 -24.40 -1.88 -2.57
CA ARG A 30 -24.21 -1.07 -1.36
C ARG A 30 -25.15 -1.50 -0.23
N ASN A 31 -26.27 -2.17 -0.52
CA ASN A 31 -27.20 -2.58 0.53
C ASN A 31 -26.61 -3.72 1.35
N THR A 32 -26.11 -4.76 0.68
CA THR A 32 -25.43 -5.88 1.35
C THR A 32 -24.22 -5.37 2.13
N LEU A 33 -23.38 -4.52 1.53
CA LEU A 33 -22.26 -3.89 2.23
C LEU A 33 -22.69 -3.21 3.54
N VAL A 34 -23.75 -2.39 3.50
CA VAL A 34 -24.26 -1.71 4.71
C VAL A 34 -24.73 -2.72 5.74
N ILE A 35 -25.56 -3.69 5.36
CA ILE A 35 -26.12 -4.69 6.29
C ILE A 35 -25.00 -5.43 7.02
N GLU A 36 -23.97 -5.81 6.28
CA GLU A 36 -22.91 -6.68 6.77
C GLU A 36 -21.82 -5.92 7.54
N THR A 37 -21.61 -4.63 7.26
CA THR A 37 -20.56 -3.80 7.90
C THR A 37 -21.07 -2.85 8.98
N SER A 38 -22.38 -2.58 9.05
CA SER A 38 -22.95 -1.61 10.00
C SER A 38 -22.80 -2.03 11.45
N GLU A 39 -22.81 -3.32 11.75
CA GLU A 39 -22.63 -3.80 13.12
C GLU A 39 -21.23 -3.44 13.65
N LEU A 40 -20.18 -3.71 12.87
CA LEU A 40 -18.82 -3.31 13.21
C LEU A 40 -18.69 -1.79 13.29
N SER A 41 -19.23 -1.05 12.33
CA SER A 41 -19.18 0.41 12.34
C SER A 41 -19.85 1.00 13.58
N ASN A 42 -21.05 0.51 13.91
CA ASN A 42 -21.80 0.92 15.07
C ASN A 42 -21.03 0.62 16.36
N LEU A 43 -20.44 -0.57 16.46
CA LEU A 43 -19.67 -0.97 17.62
C LEU A 43 -18.50 -0.03 17.90
N LEU A 44 -17.77 0.35 16.85
CA LEU A 44 -16.55 1.17 16.95
C LEU A 44 -16.85 2.67 17.10
N LEU A 45 -17.90 3.16 16.42
CA LEU A 45 -18.11 4.61 16.25
C LEU A 45 -19.24 5.17 17.12
N LYS A 46 -20.33 4.43 17.39
CA LYS A 46 -21.46 4.93 18.21
C LYS A 46 -21.03 5.48 19.57
N PRO A 47 -20.14 4.81 20.33
CA PRO A 47 -19.72 5.32 21.64
C PRO A 47 -19.03 6.69 21.58
N ILE A 48 -18.50 7.09 20.42
CA ILE A 48 -17.69 8.30 20.25
C ILE A 48 -18.30 9.33 19.26
N LEU A 49 -19.51 9.11 18.73
CA LEU A 49 -20.11 9.95 17.66
C LEU A 49 -20.11 11.44 17.99
N GLU A 50 -20.54 11.80 19.20
CA GLU A 50 -20.61 13.20 19.65
C GLU A 50 -19.21 13.85 19.73
N LYS A 51 -18.17 13.06 19.99
CA LYS A 51 -16.80 13.57 20.13
C LYS A 51 -16.11 13.74 18.79
N ILE A 52 -16.36 12.83 17.84
CA ILE A 52 -15.68 12.83 16.54
C ILE A 52 -16.18 13.95 15.63
N GLY A 53 -17.48 14.23 15.59
CA GLY A 53 -18.04 15.23 14.67
C GLY A 53 -17.43 15.11 13.26
N ASN A 54 -17.03 16.24 12.65
CA ASN A 54 -16.31 16.25 11.37
C ASN A 54 -14.79 16.40 11.53
N LYS A 55 -14.24 16.00 12.69
CA LYS A 55 -12.80 16.15 12.99
C LYS A 55 -11.99 15.14 12.19
N ARG A 56 -10.69 15.44 12.05
CA ARG A 56 -9.67 14.47 11.66
C ARG A 56 -9.60 13.36 12.70
N LEU A 57 -9.63 12.11 12.24
CA LEU A 57 -9.51 10.91 13.07
C LEU A 57 -8.17 10.24 12.79
N VAL A 58 -7.42 10.02 13.86
CA VAL A 58 -6.16 9.27 13.83
C VAL A 58 -6.44 7.90 14.43
N ILE A 59 -6.35 6.87 13.60
CA ILE A 59 -6.68 5.49 13.94
C ILE A 59 -5.39 4.74 14.27
N ILE A 60 -5.27 4.32 15.51
CA ILE A 60 -4.27 3.35 15.97
C ILE A 60 -5.05 2.10 16.36
N SER A 61 -5.07 1.11 15.47
CA SER A 61 -5.78 -0.15 15.68
C SER A 61 -4.83 -1.28 16.05
N ASP A 62 -5.39 -2.31 16.70
CA ASP A 62 -4.67 -3.51 17.11
C ASP A 62 -5.34 -4.77 16.57
N GLY A 63 -4.57 -5.83 16.40
CA GLY A 63 -5.03 -7.11 15.87
C GLY A 63 -5.75 -6.99 14.53
N THR A 64 -6.89 -7.68 14.40
CA THR A 64 -7.62 -7.77 13.13
C THR A 64 -8.18 -6.42 12.64
N LEU A 65 -8.40 -5.46 13.53
CA LEU A 65 -8.87 -4.10 13.17
C LEU A 65 -7.87 -3.32 12.30
N GLN A 66 -6.61 -3.74 12.24
CA GLN A 66 -5.59 -3.16 11.35
C GLN A 66 -5.91 -3.39 9.86
N HIS A 67 -6.75 -4.38 9.55
CA HIS A 67 -7.15 -4.71 8.18
C HIS A 67 -8.45 -4.03 7.75
N ILE A 68 -9.04 -3.19 8.61
CA ILE A 68 -10.31 -2.54 8.31
C ILE A 68 -10.06 -1.15 7.71
N PRO A 69 -10.64 -0.86 6.54
CA PRO A 69 -10.64 0.48 5.98
C PRO A 69 -11.67 1.34 6.73
N PHE A 70 -11.32 1.85 7.92
CA PHE A 70 -12.19 2.74 8.72
C PHE A 70 -12.87 3.84 7.90
N GLY A 71 -12.19 4.42 6.91
CA GLY A 71 -12.80 5.43 6.02
C GLY A 71 -13.96 4.91 5.15
N ALA A 72 -14.02 3.61 4.88
CA ALA A 72 -15.07 2.98 4.07
C ALA A 72 -16.24 2.42 4.89
N LEU A 73 -16.10 2.35 6.23
CA LEU A 73 -17.19 1.94 7.12
C LEU A 73 -18.40 2.87 6.95
N PRO A 74 -19.64 2.34 7.01
CA PRO A 74 -20.85 3.17 6.97
C PRO A 74 -20.85 4.17 8.12
N ASP A 75 -21.03 5.45 7.81
CA ASP A 75 -21.16 6.51 8.81
C ASP A 75 -22.47 6.34 9.61
N PRO A 76 -22.42 6.06 10.93
CA PRO A 76 -23.64 5.80 11.72
C PRO A 76 -24.57 7.01 11.88
N ARG A 77 -24.16 8.20 11.44
CA ARG A 77 -24.96 9.43 11.52
C ARG A 77 -25.98 9.57 10.40
N VAL A 78 -25.88 8.77 9.35
CA VAL A 78 -26.74 8.87 8.17
C VAL A 78 -27.46 7.56 7.89
N GLU A 79 -28.68 7.66 7.38
CA GLU A 79 -29.53 6.49 7.09
C GLU A 79 -29.12 5.79 5.79
N ARG A 80 -28.62 6.55 4.80
CA ARG A 80 -28.14 6.01 3.53
C ARG A 80 -26.64 5.76 3.59
N TYR A 81 -26.16 4.75 2.86
CA TYR A 81 -24.73 4.44 2.82
C TYR A 81 -23.90 5.67 2.46
N GLN A 82 -23.08 6.11 3.41
CA GLN A 82 -22.02 7.07 3.23
C GLN A 82 -20.77 6.53 3.92
N PRO A 83 -19.64 6.41 3.21
CA PRO A 83 -18.36 6.13 3.84
C PRO A 83 -18.00 7.19 4.89
N LEU A 84 -17.44 6.77 6.03
CA LEU A 84 -16.96 7.67 7.08
C LEU A 84 -16.01 8.76 6.55
N LEU A 85 -15.21 8.43 5.53
CA LEU A 85 -14.26 9.37 4.93
C LEU A 85 -14.93 10.58 4.25
N ILE A 86 -16.25 10.55 3.99
CA ILE A 86 -16.97 11.72 3.47
C ILE A 86 -17.10 12.81 4.54
N SER A 87 -17.34 12.42 5.79
CA SER A 87 -17.53 13.34 6.92
C SER A 87 -16.23 13.63 7.67
N ASN A 88 -15.28 12.69 7.64
CA ASN A 88 -14.06 12.75 8.44
C ASN A 88 -12.83 12.53 7.56
N GLU A 89 -11.74 13.23 7.89
CA GLU A 89 -10.42 12.89 7.39
C GLU A 89 -9.84 11.76 8.23
N ILE A 90 -9.36 10.68 7.60
CA ILE A 90 -8.90 9.47 8.29
C ILE A 90 -7.41 9.30 8.06
N HIS A 91 -6.64 9.20 9.14
CA HIS A 91 -5.22 8.88 9.13
C HIS A 91 -4.96 7.64 9.96
N TYR A 92 -4.01 6.84 9.53
CA TYR A 92 -3.63 5.61 10.22
C TYR A 92 -2.24 5.77 10.83
N LEU A 93 -2.03 5.15 11.98
CA LEU A 93 -0.72 5.11 12.63
C LEU A 93 -0.43 3.72 13.18
N PRO A 94 0.81 3.23 13.04
CA PRO A 94 1.21 1.99 13.68
C PRO A 94 1.23 2.08 15.21
N SER A 95 1.61 3.25 15.76
CA SER A 95 1.59 3.57 17.18
C SER A 95 1.79 5.06 17.42
N ALA A 96 1.45 5.55 18.61
CA ALA A 96 1.74 6.93 19.02
C ALA A 96 3.26 7.21 19.08
N THR A 97 4.06 6.23 19.51
CA THR A 97 5.52 6.33 19.54
C THR A 97 6.11 6.50 18.15
N THR A 98 5.58 5.78 17.15
CA THR A 98 6.04 5.90 15.75
C THR A 98 5.87 7.34 15.26
N LEU A 99 4.73 7.98 15.55
CA LEU A 99 4.52 9.38 15.20
C LEU A 99 5.52 10.31 15.89
N GLN A 100 5.78 10.09 17.19
CA GLN A 100 6.75 10.89 17.92
C GLN A 100 8.16 10.75 17.32
N THR A 101 8.57 9.54 16.97
CA THR A 101 9.85 9.27 16.28
C THR A 101 9.90 10.00 14.94
N ILE A 102 8.89 9.84 14.07
CA ILE A 102 8.81 10.53 12.78
C ILE A 102 8.96 12.05 12.98
N ARG A 103 8.20 12.64 13.91
CA ARG A 103 8.27 14.09 14.17
C ARG A 103 9.65 14.54 14.63
N THR A 104 10.28 13.76 15.51
CA THR A 104 11.61 14.07 16.03
C THR A 104 12.67 14.02 14.93
N GLU A 105 12.63 12.98 14.09
CA GLU A 105 13.61 12.78 13.01
C GLU A 105 13.42 13.69 11.81
N THR A 106 12.22 14.26 11.63
CA THR A 106 11.87 15.11 10.49
C THR A 106 11.87 16.61 10.82
N GLN A 107 11.83 17.01 12.10
CA GLN A 107 11.69 18.41 12.52
C GLN A 107 12.71 19.37 11.89
N ASN A 108 13.97 18.94 11.74
CA ASN A 108 15.04 19.75 11.16
C ASN A 108 15.58 19.15 9.85
N ARG A 109 14.82 18.24 9.24
CA ARG A 109 15.29 17.53 8.06
C ARG A 109 15.17 18.42 6.82
N PRO A 110 16.26 18.63 6.05
CA PRO A 110 16.17 19.40 4.82
C PRO A 110 15.32 18.65 3.80
N THR A 111 14.48 19.38 3.07
CA THR A 111 13.69 18.78 1.98
C THR A 111 14.60 18.20 0.90
N ALA A 112 14.30 16.99 0.46
CA ALA A 112 15.03 16.34 -0.63
C ALA A 112 15.06 17.20 -1.92
N PRO A 113 16.20 17.26 -2.63
CA PRO A 113 16.39 18.16 -3.77
C PRO A 113 15.70 17.68 -5.07
N ARG A 114 15.34 16.40 -5.19
CA ARG A 114 14.62 15.85 -6.35
C ARG A 114 13.15 15.60 -6.01
N SER A 115 12.32 15.53 -7.04
CA SER A 115 10.87 15.45 -6.89
C SER A 115 10.41 14.02 -6.61
N ILE A 116 10.57 13.11 -7.58
CA ILE A 116 10.06 11.74 -7.47
C ILE A 116 11.01 10.69 -8.06
N ALA A 117 11.12 9.55 -7.39
CA ALA A 117 11.71 8.33 -7.94
C ALA A 117 10.62 7.26 -8.07
N LEU A 118 10.51 6.63 -9.23
CA LEU A 118 9.54 5.56 -9.50
C LEU A 118 10.24 4.25 -9.85
N ILE A 119 9.68 3.15 -9.38
CA ILE A 119 10.04 1.79 -9.77
C ILE A 119 8.75 1.09 -10.19
N ALA A 120 8.68 0.62 -11.44
CA ALA A 120 7.45 0.01 -11.95
C ALA A 120 7.68 -0.97 -13.10
N ASP A 121 6.66 -1.80 -13.39
CA ASP A 121 6.65 -2.82 -14.45
C ASP A 121 7.91 -3.71 -14.49
N PRO A 122 8.33 -4.34 -13.38
CA PRO A 122 9.46 -5.26 -13.39
C PRO A 122 9.21 -6.50 -14.26
N VAL A 123 10.30 -7.23 -14.56
CA VAL A 123 10.27 -8.45 -15.37
C VAL A 123 10.45 -9.67 -14.47
N PHE A 124 9.42 -10.51 -14.40
CA PHE A 124 9.38 -11.63 -13.46
C PHE A 124 9.74 -12.99 -14.07
N GLN A 125 9.54 -13.17 -15.37
CA GLN A 125 9.64 -14.47 -16.04
C GLN A 125 10.57 -14.41 -17.26
N ALA A 126 11.28 -15.50 -17.53
CA ALA A 126 12.23 -15.56 -18.65
C ALA A 126 11.55 -15.70 -20.03
N ASN A 127 10.27 -16.08 -20.06
CA ASN A 127 9.42 -16.10 -21.25
C ASN A 127 8.70 -14.75 -21.48
N ASP A 128 8.96 -13.71 -20.67
CA ASP A 128 8.39 -12.38 -20.88
C ASP A 128 8.82 -11.84 -22.25
N PRO A 129 7.91 -11.27 -23.07
CA PRO A 129 8.23 -10.75 -24.39
C PRO A 129 9.35 -9.71 -24.44
N ARG A 130 9.68 -9.07 -23.29
CA ARG A 130 10.75 -8.07 -23.17
C ARG A 130 12.15 -8.70 -23.11
N VAL A 131 12.27 -10.00 -22.84
CA VAL A 131 13.56 -10.70 -22.71
C VAL A 131 14.17 -10.96 -24.09
N ARG A 132 15.40 -10.49 -24.32
CA ARG A 132 16.09 -10.70 -25.59
C ARG A 132 16.51 -12.16 -25.70
N ASN A 133 16.07 -12.83 -26.77
CA ASN A 133 16.31 -14.23 -27.17
C ASN A 133 15.31 -15.31 -26.70
N GLY A 134 14.21 -14.96 -26.00
CA GLY A 134 13.04 -15.83 -25.81
C GLY A 134 13.26 -17.19 -25.10
N ILE A 135 14.50 -17.53 -24.76
CA ILE A 135 14.92 -18.77 -24.12
C ILE A 135 16.03 -18.39 -23.15
N ALA A 136 15.82 -18.64 -21.86
CA ALA A 136 16.85 -18.48 -20.85
C ALA A 136 18.10 -19.27 -21.29
N ALA A 137 19.23 -18.60 -21.48
CA ALA A 137 20.48 -19.35 -21.62
C ALA A 137 20.66 -20.21 -20.35
N PRO A 138 21.12 -21.48 -20.46
CA PRO A 138 21.33 -22.31 -19.29
C PRO A 138 22.21 -21.56 -18.28
N SER A 139 21.64 -21.32 -17.09
CA SER A 139 22.33 -20.54 -16.06
C SER A 139 23.45 -21.37 -15.46
N ASN A 140 24.69 -20.89 -15.63
CA ASN A 140 25.86 -21.42 -14.93
C ASN A 140 26.05 -20.77 -13.54
N ASN A 141 25.23 -19.77 -13.19
CA ASN A 141 25.29 -19.06 -11.91
C ASN A 141 23.97 -19.23 -11.15
N PRO A 142 23.86 -20.22 -10.25
CA PRO A 142 22.67 -20.36 -9.43
C PRO A 142 22.46 -19.11 -8.57
N LEU A 143 21.20 -18.75 -8.31
CA LEU A 143 20.84 -17.73 -7.34
C LEU A 143 21.49 -18.00 -5.99
N SER A 144 21.75 -16.96 -5.20
CA SER A 144 22.24 -17.12 -3.83
C SER A 144 21.28 -17.99 -3.01
N LEU A 145 21.78 -18.72 -2.00
CA LEU A 145 20.92 -19.51 -1.10
C LEU A 145 19.82 -18.65 -0.46
N THR A 146 20.15 -17.40 -0.12
CA THR A 146 19.18 -16.43 0.40
C THR A 146 18.05 -16.17 -0.60
N ALA A 147 18.36 -15.93 -1.86
CA ALA A 147 17.37 -15.71 -2.92
C ALA A 147 16.52 -16.96 -3.19
N GLN A 148 17.11 -18.17 -3.12
CA GLN A 148 16.38 -19.43 -3.24
C GLN A 148 15.40 -19.64 -2.07
N ASN A 149 15.83 -19.31 -0.85
CA ASN A 149 14.99 -19.37 0.34
C ASN A 149 13.85 -18.35 0.27
N ALA A 150 14.13 -17.12 -0.18
CA ALA A 150 13.12 -16.09 -0.41
C ALA A 150 12.08 -16.56 -1.43
N ALA A 151 12.53 -17.07 -2.58
CA ALA A 151 11.66 -17.63 -3.62
C ALA A 151 10.74 -18.74 -3.07
N THR A 152 11.28 -19.63 -2.25
CA THR A 152 10.52 -20.71 -1.61
C THR A 152 9.49 -20.16 -0.63
N ALA A 153 9.89 -19.24 0.25
CA ALA A 153 8.99 -18.59 1.21
C ALA A 153 7.84 -17.83 0.52
N THR A 154 8.10 -17.18 -0.63
CA THR A 154 7.05 -16.55 -1.43
C THR A 154 6.08 -17.55 -2.03
N ARG A 155 6.57 -18.66 -2.60
CA ARG A 155 5.69 -19.70 -3.17
C ARG A 155 4.83 -20.33 -2.09
N GLU A 156 5.38 -20.57 -0.89
CA GLU A 156 4.61 -21.06 0.25
C GLU A 156 3.53 -20.07 0.72
N ALA A 157 3.80 -18.76 0.62
CA ALA A 157 2.86 -17.73 1.04
C ALA A 157 1.77 -17.41 0.01
N ARG A 158 2.04 -17.55 -1.29
CA ARG A 158 1.13 -17.13 -2.37
C ARG A 158 0.61 -18.27 -3.26
N GLY A 159 1.38 -19.34 -3.45
CA GLY A 159 0.99 -20.50 -4.27
C GLY A 159 1.12 -20.35 -5.79
N GLU A 160 1.54 -19.19 -6.30
CA GLU A 160 1.62 -18.90 -7.75
C GLU A 160 2.89 -18.16 -8.15
N ASP A 161 3.26 -18.26 -9.43
CA ASP A 161 4.30 -17.45 -10.06
C ASP A 161 3.86 -15.98 -10.22
N TRP A 162 4.83 -15.09 -10.40
CA TRP A 162 4.59 -13.66 -10.58
C TRP A 162 4.27 -13.34 -12.03
N GLU A 163 3.02 -12.98 -12.31
CA GLU A 163 2.60 -12.49 -13.63
C GLU A 163 2.92 -11.00 -13.79
N ARG A 164 3.09 -10.56 -15.03
CA ARG A 164 3.30 -9.14 -15.34
C ARG A 164 2.07 -8.31 -14.98
N LEU A 165 2.30 -7.11 -14.41
CA LEU A 165 1.27 -6.09 -14.16
C LEU A 165 1.43 -4.92 -15.13
N PRO A 166 0.95 -5.01 -16.38
CA PRO A 166 1.25 -4.02 -17.43
C PRO A 166 0.77 -2.60 -17.10
N HIS A 167 -0.30 -2.42 -16.32
CA HIS A 167 -0.81 -1.09 -15.98
C HIS A 167 0.05 -0.38 -14.93
N THR A 168 0.98 -1.07 -14.24
CA THR A 168 1.96 -0.39 -13.38
C THR A 168 2.88 0.53 -14.18
N ARG A 169 3.16 0.20 -15.45
CA ARG A 169 3.85 1.09 -16.39
C ARG A 169 3.03 2.36 -16.64
N LEU A 170 1.75 2.18 -16.96
CA LEU A 170 0.82 3.28 -17.25
C LEU A 170 0.61 4.19 -16.04
N GLU A 171 0.51 3.59 -14.84
CA GLU A 171 0.46 4.29 -13.56
C GLU A 171 1.68 5.21 -13.40
N ALA A 172 2.88 4.64 -13.48
CA ALA A 172 4.12 5.38 -13.29
C ALA A 172 4.32 6.47 -14.36
N GLU A 173 4.04 6.18 -15.63
CA GLU A 173 4.11 7.17 -16.71
C GLU A 173 3.09 8.31 -16.53
N THR A 174 1.90 8.01 -16.02
CA THR A 174 0.88 9.02 -15.70
C THR A 174 1.33 9.93 -14.56
N ILE A 175 1.93 9.35 -13.50
CA ILE A 175 2.46 10.09 -12.37
C ILE A 175 3.64 10.97 -12.80
N LEU A 176 4.58 10.43 -13.59
CA LEU A 176 5.77 11.15 -14.08
C LEU A 176 5.42 12.42 -14.84
N LYS A 177 4.34 12.42 -15.63
CA LYS A 177 3.85 13.60 -16.37
C LYS A 177 3.43 14.76 -15.47
N LEU A 178 3.20 14.51 -14.19
CA LEU A 178 2.84 15.55 -13.21
C LEU A 178 4.06 16.21 -12.56
N PHE A 179 5.28 15.70 -12.82
CA PHE A 179 6.52 16.21 -12.24
C PHE A 179 7.47 16.76 -13.31
N PRO A 180 8.36 17.71 -12.95
CA PRO A 180 9.42 18.15 -13.85
C PRO A 180 10.35 16.98 -14.24
N PRO A 181 10.62 16.75 -15.53
CA PRO A 181 11.43 15.61 -15.98
C PRO A 181 12.86 15.61 -15.43
N ASP A 182 13.47 16.78 -15.28
CA ASP A 182 14.84 16.98 -14.76
C ASP A 182 14.96 16.69 -13.25
N ARG A 183 13.83 16.61 -12.54
CA ARG A 183 13.77 16.27 -11.11
C ARG A 183 13.15 14.90 -10.84
N SER A 184 12.95 14.10 -11.88
CA SER A 184 12.32 12.78 -11.79
C SER A 184 13.31 11.67 -12.15
N LEU A 185 13.12 10.50 -11.55
CA LEU A 185 13.84 9.26 -11.87
C LEU A 185 12.85 8.14 -12.04
N SER A 186 13.10 7.25 -13.00
CA SER A 186 12.26 6.09 -13.23
C SER A 186 13.10 4.86 -13.57
N PHE A 187 12.80 3.77 -12.89
CA PHE A 187 13.31 2.44 -13.20
C PHE A 187 12.16 1.57 -13.68
N PHE A 188 12.26 1.10 -14.91
CA PHE A 188 11.29 0.21 -15.55
C PHE A 188 11.93 -1.10 -15.99
N ASP A 189 11.09 -2.09 -16.26
CA ASP A 189 11.51 -3.36 -16.86
C ASP A 189 12.67 -3.95 -16.04
N PHE A 190 13.74 -4.41 -16.69
CA PHE A 190 14.93 -4.97 -16.05
C PHE A 190 15.64 -4.03 -15.07
N ASN A 191 15.45 -2.71 -15.19
CA ASN A 191 16.02 -1.73 -14.27
C ASN A 191 15.20 -1.57 -13.00
N ALA A 192 13.92 -1.99 -12.99
CA ALA A 192 13.14 -2.14 -11.77
C ALA A 192 13.63 -3.37 -11.00
N ASN A 193 14.88 -3.34 -10.53
CA ASN A 193 15.59 -4.44 -9.89
C ASN A 193 15.94 -4.09 -8.43
N ARG A 194 16.35 -5.11 -7.67
CA ARG A 194 16.67 -4.98 -6.25
C ARG A 194 17.78 -3.97 -5.98
N ALA A 195 18.83 -3.93 -6.79
CA ALA A 195 19.94 -3.00 -6.63
C ALA A 195 19.50 -1.52 -6.76
N ASN A 196 18.67 -1.21 -7.76
CA ASN A 196 18.13 0.15 -7.93
C ASN A 196 17.11 0.51 -6.85
N ALA A 197 16.32 -0.45 -6.36
CA ALA A 197 15.42 -0.25 -5.23
C ALA A 197 16.13 0.02 -3.90
N GLN A 198 17.39 -0.42 -3.77
CA GLN A 198 18.25 -0.18 -2.61
C GLN A 198 19.25 0.96 -2.81
N SER A 199 19.19 1.65 -3.95
CA SER A 199 20.18 2.66 -4.28
C SER A 199 20.11 3.85 -3.34
N GLU A 200 21.26 4.27 -2.79
CA GLU A 200 21.37 5.46 -1.93
C GLU A 200 20.89 6.74 -2.63
N GLN A 201 20.87 6.78 -3.97
CA GLN A 201 20.34 7.91 -4.73
C GLN A 201 18.86 8.19 -4.42
N LEU A 202 18.10 7.19 -3.98
CA LEU A 202 16.69 7.34 -3.60
C LEU A 202 16.52 8.31 -2.41
N SER A 203 17.55 8.47 -1.58
CA SER A 203 17.58 9.48 -0.51
C SER A 203 17.47 10.92 -1.01
N GLN A 204 17.67 11.17 -2.31
CA GLN A 204 17.57 12.52 -2.89
C GLN A 204 16.15 12.90 -3.31
N TYR A 205 15.16 12.01 -3.19
CA TYR A 205 13.82 12.20 -3.73
C TYR A 205 12.76 12.39 -2.64
N ARG A 206 11.94 13.42 -2.79
CA ARG A 206 10.84 13.73 -1.85
C ARG A 206 9.72 12.69 -1.90
N PHE A 207 9.47 12.15 -3.09
CA PHE A 207 8.47 11.11 -3.32
C PHE A 207 9.15 9.85 -3.85
N ILE A 208 8.77 8.71 -3.29
CA ILE A 208 9.18 7.41 -3.81
C ILE A 208 7.92 6.61 -4.11
N HIS A 209 7.82 6.02 -5.28
CA HIS A 209 6.66 5.24 -5.69
C HIS A 209 7.08 3.90 -6.29
N TRP A 210 6.64 2.81 -5.69
CA TRP A 210 6.88 1.46 -6.15
C TRP A 210 5.56 0.83 -6.60
N ALA A 211 5.44 0.53 -7.90
CA ALA A 211 4.28 -0.13 -8.50
C ALA A 211 4.68 -1.53 -9.01
N THR A 212 4.43 -2.54 -8.19
CA THR A 212 4.86 -3.94 -8.43
C THR A 212 4.07 -4.90 -7.54
N HIS A 213 4.48 -6.16 -7.44
CA HIS A 213 3.93 -7.10 -6.47
C HIS A 213 4.54 -6.91 -5.08
N GLY A 214 3.69 -7.01 -4.06
CA GLY A 214 4.09 -7.09 -2.66
C GLY A 214 3.47 -8.33 -2.04
N PHE A 215 4.07 -8.88 -1.00
CA PHE A 215 3.54 -10.07 -0.35
C PHE A 215 3.84 -10.05 1.15
N ALA A 216 2.96 -10.69 1.91
CA ALA A 216 3.12 -10.87 3.34
C ALA A 216 3.18 -12.37 3.65
N ASN A 217 4.16 -12.77 4.46
CA ASN A 217 4.27 -14.15 4.93
C ASN A 217 3.73 -14.23 6.37
N PRO A 218 2.54 -14.81 6.61
CA PRO A 218 1.93 -14.84 7.93
C PRO A 218 2.66 -15.75 8.94
N LYS A 219 3.45 -16.73 8.45
CA LYS A 219 4.21 -17.66 9.30
C LYS A 219 5.59 -17.11 9.66
N LYS A 220 6.16 -16.31 8.78
CA LYS A 220 7.50 -15.70 8.89
C LYS A 220 7.45 -14.24 8.42
N PRO A 221 6.92 -13.32 9.24
CA PRO A 221 6.70 -11.92 8.84
C PRO A 221 7.96 -11.22 8.31
N GLU A 222 9.14 -11.59 8.80
CA GLU A 222 10.45 -11.09 8.35
C GLU A 222 10.79 -11.42 6.89
N LEU A 223 10.14 -12.44 6.33
CA LEU A 223 10.26 -12.82 4.93
C LEU A 223 9.21 -12.16 4.04
N SER A 224 8.38 -11.25 4.56
CA SER A 224 7.51 -10.40 3.75
C SER A 224 8.33 -9.43 2.91
N GLY A 225 7.81 -8.96 1.77
CA GLY A 225 8.60 -8.13 0.88
C GLY A 225 7.88 -7.60 -0.35
N VAL A 226 8.69 -7.02 -1.23
CA VAL A 226 8.30 -6.48 -2.53
C VAL A 226 9.12 -7.17 -3.61
N ILE A 227 8.49 -7.48 -4.73
CA ILE A 227 9.12 -8.18 -5.84
C ILE A 227 9.61 -7.16 -6.87
N MET A 228 10.89 -7.21 -7.16
CA MET A 228 11.54 -6.49 -8.25
C MET A 228 11.81 -7.49 -9.40
N SER A 229 12.48 -7.05 -10.45
CA SER A 229 12.81 -7.91 -11.59
C SER A 229 13.58 -9.15 -11.12
N LEU A 230 13.03 -10.33 -11.46
CA LEU A 230 13.60 -11.64 -11.14
C LEU A 230 14.45 -12.18 -12.29
N VAL A 231 14.42 -11.51 -13.44
CA VAL A 231 15.14 -11.91 -14.66
C VAL A 231 15.85 -10.71 -15.25
N GLN A 232 17.05 -10.92 -15.78
CA GLN A 232 17.86 -9.92 -16.49
C GLN A 232 17.47 -9.87 -17.98
N GLU A 233 17.93 -8.85 -18.72
CA GLU A 233 17.60 -8.67 -20.14
C GLU A 233 17.99 -9.87 -21.03
N ASN A 234 19.05 -10.60 -20.63
CA ASN A 234 19.55 -11.81 -21.30
C ASN A 234 18.86 -13.11 -20.84
N GLY A 235 17.79 -13.03 -20.05
CA GLY A 235 17.03 -14.17 -19.56
C GLY A 235 17.64 -14.88 -18.35
N GLN A 236 18.77 -14.41 -17.81
CA GLN A 236 19.36 -14.99 -16.60
C GLN A 236 18.55 -14.63 -15.35
N PRO A 237 18.35 -15.56 -14.40
CA PRO A 237 17.72 -15.24 -13.13
C PRO A 237 18.57 -14.24 -12.33
N GLN A 238 17.91 -13.39 -11.55
CA GLN A 238 18.53 -12.49 -10.58
C GLN A 238 17.70 -12.44 -9.29
N ASP A 239 18.33 -12.00 -8.21
CA ASP A 239 17.61 -11.78 -6.95
C ASP A 239 16.80 -10.49 -7.02
N GLY A 240 15.49 -10.64 -7.16
CA GLY A 240 14.52 -9.55 -7.15
C GLY A 240 13.75 -9.43 -5.83
N TYR A 241 14.06 -10.22 -4.79
CA TYR A 241 13.31 -10.19 -3.54
C TYR A 241 13.83 -9.08 -2.63
N LEU A 242 13.04 -8.02 -2.46
CA LEU A 242 13.30 -6.97 -1.49
C LEU A 242 12.53 -7.27 -0.21
N LEU A 243 13.18 -7.94 0.73
CA LEU A 243 12.54 -8.42 1.96
C LEU A 243 12.49 -7.34 3.04
N LEU A 244 11.73 -7.58 4.09
CA LEU A 244 11.55 -6.64 5.19
C LEU A 244 12.90 -6.20 5.81
N GLY A 245 13.83 -7.13 6.00
CA GLY A 245 15.18 -6.84 6.49
C GLY A 245 15.96 -5.90 5.56
N ASP A 246 15.75 -5.97 4.24
CA ASP A 246 16.35 -5.03 3.30
C ASP A 246 15.73 -3.65 3.43
N ILE A 247 14.40 -3.60 3.57
CA ILE A 247 13.64 -2.35 3.70
C ILE A 247 14.07 -1.57 4.95
N PHE A 248 14.30 -2.26 6.08
CA PHE A 248 14.80 -1.63 7.30
C PHE A 248 16.20 -1.01 7.16
N ASN A 249 17.00 -1.47 6.20
CA ASN A 249 18.34 -0.96 5.93
C ASN A 249 18.37 0.13 4.86
N LEU A 250 17.21 0.51 4.31
CA LEU A 250 17.12 1.64 3.38
C LEU A 250 17.29 2.97 4.12
N SER A 251 17.70 4.00 3.38
CA SER A 251 17.79 5.36 3.89
C SER A 251 17.14 6.33 2.91
N PHE A 252 16.06 6.96 3.35
CA PHE A 252 15.24 7.89 2.61
C PHE A 252 15.20 9.26 3.29
N ASN A 253 15.09 10.29 2.47
CA ASN A 253 14.68 11.63 2.87
C ASN A 253 13.35 11.97 2.16
N ALA A 254 12.38 11.06 2.27
CA ALA A 254 11.11 11.15 1.56
C ALA A 254 10.01 11.73 2.46
N ASP A 255 9.21 12.64 1.88
CA ASP A 255 7.98 13.14 2.50
C ASP A 255 6.88 12.06 2.44
N LEU A 256 6.93 11.20 1.41
CA LEU A 256 5.97 10.15 1.15
C LEU A 256 6.60 9.02 0.32
N VAL A 257 6.36 7.79 0.76
CA VAL A 257 6.55 6.57 -0.03
C VAL A 257 5.18 5.99 -0.36
N VAL A 258 4.97 5.63 -1.63
CA VAL A 258 3.78 4.90 -2.07
C VAL A 258 4.20 3.49 -2.45
N LEU A 259 3.71 2.52 -1.71
CA LEU A 259 3.79 1.11 -2.05
C LEU A 259 2.49 0.72 -2.77
N SER A 260 2.47 0.92 -4.09
CA SER A 260 1.40 0.48 -4.99
C SER A 260 1.58 -1.00 -5.32
N ALA A 261 1.61 -1.82 -4.26
CA ALA A 261 1.94 -3.23 -4.34
C ALA A 261 1.20 -3.99 -3.24
N CYS A 262 0.33 -4.93 -3.61
CA CYS A 262 -0.15 -5.98 -2.71
C CYS A 262 -0.69 -7.19 -3.48
N GLN A 263 -0.21 -8.37 -3.09
CA GLN A 263 -0.86 -9.66 -3.24
C GLN A 263 -0.84 -10.40 -1.90
N THR A 264 -1.97 -10.43 -1.20
CA THR A 264 -2.23 -11.43 -0.15
C THR A 264 -3.03 -12.55 -0.79
N GLY A 265 -2.54 -13.80 -0.71
CA GLY A 265 -3.14 -14.98 -1.32
C GLY A 265 -4.65 -15.08 -1.02
N GLU A 266 -5.40 -15.66 -1.95
CA GLU A 266 -6.84 -15.83 -1.82
C GLU A 266 -7.19 -16.44 -0.45
N GLY A 267 -7.90 -15.68 0.38
CA GLY A 267 -8.62 -16.22 1.53
C GLY A 267 -7.89 -16.30 2.87
N GLU A 268 -6.56 -16.16 2.97
CA GLU A 268 -5.92 -16.19 4.30
C GLU A 268 -5.92 -14.82 4.99
N VAL A 269 -6.42 -14.81 6.23
CA VAL A 269 -6.21 -13.71 7.17
C VAL A 269 -4.73 -13.69 7.52
N VAL A 270 -3.98 -12.86 6.80
CA VAL A 270 -2.60 -12.55 7.20
C VAL A 270 -2.68 -11.91 8.57
N GLN A 271 -2.14 -12.58 9.61
CA GLN A 271 -1.90 -11.91 10.88
C GLN A 271 -1.01 -10.71 10.59
N GLY A 272 -1.49 -9.49 10.90
CA GLY A 272 -1.07 -8.23 10.29
C GLY A 272 0.40 -7.84 10.41
N GLU A 273 1.24 -8.64 11.06
CA GLU A 273 2.66 -8.38 11.29
C GLU A 273 3.45 -8.17 9.99
N GLY A 274 3.12 -8.86 8.89
CA GLY A 274 3.86 -8.74 7.63
C GLY A 274 3.68 -7.37 6.94
N LEU A 275 2.43 -6.99 6.62
CA LEU A 275 2.12 -5.71 5.95
C LEU A 275 2.45 -4.50 6.84
N ILE A 276 2.18 -4.63 8.14
CA ILE A 276 2.54 -3.62 9.13
C ILE A 276 4.06 -3.53 9.25
N GLY A 277 4.76 -4.67 9.20
CA GLY A 277 6.20 -4.76 9.10
C GLY A 277 6.73 -3.92 7.94
N LEU A 278 6.21 -4.12 6.72
CA LEU A 278 6.62 -3.35 5.53
C LEU A 278 6.40 -1.85 5.71
N THR A 279 5.23 -1.45 6.20
CA THR A 279 4.94 -0.03 6.42
C THR A 279 5.84 0.59 7.48
N ARG A 280 6.06 -0.12 8.60
CA ARG A 280 6.98 0.31 9.66
C ARG A 280 8.42 0.37 9.16
N GLY A 281 8.85 -0.60 8.36
CA GLY A 281 10.18 -0.65 7.75
C GLY A 281 10.43 0.58 6.86
N LEU A 282 9.46 0.95 6.02
CA LEU A 282 9.55 2.15 5.20
C LEU A 282 9.61 3.43 6.04
N MET A 283 8.79 3.53 7.09
CA MET A 283 8.86 4.65 8.04
C MET A 283 10.23 4.74 8.72
N TYR A 284 10.78 3.61 9.15
CA TYR A 284 12.09 3.52 9.77
C TYR A 284 13.23 3.85 8.79
N ALA A 285 13.05 3.52 7.51
CA ALA A 285 13.94 3.96 6.44
C ALA A 285 13.92 5.49 6.25
N GLY A 286 13.01 6.23 6.91
CA GLY A 286 13.02 7.68 6.97
C GLY A 286 11.91 8.35 6.15
N THR A 287 10.86 7.66 5.74
CA THR A 287 9.68 8.38 5.18
C THR A 287 8.75 8.88 6.28
N SER A 288 8.21 10.09 6.11
CA SER A 288 7.18 10.62 7.04
C SER A 288 5.83 9.92 6.89
N ARG A 289 5.57 9.35 5.70
CA ARG A 289 4.28 8.81 5.29
C ARG A 289 4.45 7.62 4.37
N VAL A 290 3.54 6.66 4.50
CA VAL A 290 3.45 5.51 3.61
C VAL A 290 2.00 5.38 3.13
N VAL A 291 1.80 5.32 1.82
CA VAL A 291 0.54 4.83 1.24
C VAL A 291 0.72 3.37 0.85
N THR A 292 -0.17 2.50 1.32
CA THR A 292 -0.17 1.07 0.99
C THR A 292 -1.60 0.57 0.85
N SER A 293 -1.79 -0.51 0.09
CA SER A 293 -3.06 -1.23 0.06
C SER A 293 -3.18 -2.26 1.20
N LEU A 294 -4.41 -2.55 1.60
CA LEU A 294 -4.80 -3.56 2.59
C LEU A 294 -5.04 -4.93 1.97
N TRP A 295 -5.34 -4.97 0.67
CA TRP A 295 -5.55 -6.17 -0.14
C TRP A 295 -5.21 -5.90 -1.62
N SER A 296 -5.19 -6.96 -2.41
CA SER A 296 -4.85 -6.93 -3.84
C SER A 296 -5.95 -6.26 -4.66
N VAL A 297 -5.59 -5.24 -5.44
CA VAL A 297 -6.48 -4.55 -6.39
C VAL A 297 -5.87 -4.70 -7.79
N PRO A 298 -6.66 -4.96 -8.86
CA PRO A 298 -6.10 -5.06 -10.20
C PRO A 298 -5.40 -3.77 -10.61
N ASP A 299 -4.28 -3.94 -11.29
CA ASP A 299 -3.33 -2.88 -11.65
C ASP A 299 -3.97 -1.74 -12.44
N GLU A 300 -4.90 -2.04 -13.35
CA GLU A 300 -5.64 -1.02 -14.11
C GLU A 300 -6.39 -0.02 -13.20
N GLN A 301 -7.09 -0.52 -12.18
CA GLN A 301 -7.88 0.32 -11.29
C GLN A 301 -6.99 1.06 -10.29
N THR A 302 -5.90 0.42 -9.86
CA THR A 302 -4.87 1.07 -9.04
C THR A 302 -4.25 2.26 -9.78
N ALA A 303 -3.93 2.11 -11.07
CA ALA A 303 -3.40 3.19 -11.89
C ALA A 303 -4.33 4.41 -11.93
N VAL A 304 -5.64 4.19 -12.00
CA VAL A 304 -6.65 5.25 -11.97
C VAL A 304 -6.65 5.97 -10.62
N LEU A 305 -6.66 5.24 -9.49
CA LEU A 305 -6.63 5.85 -8.16
C LEU A 305 -5.35 6.65 -7.95
N MET A 306 -4.19 6.10 -8.32
CA MET A 306 -2.89 6.74 -8.11
C MET A 306 -2.70 7.96 -8.99
N GLY A 307 -3.15 7.92 -10.25
CA GLY A 307 -3.20 9.10 -11.10
C GLY A 307 -4.05 10.22 -10.51
N LYS A 308 -5.24 9.89 -9.97
CA LYS A 308 -6.09 10.87 -9.26
C LYS A 308 -5.40 11.39 -8.01
N PHE A 309 -4.82 10.52 -7.19
CA PHE A 309 -4.13 10.88 -5.95
C PHE A 309 -3.01 11.89 -6.18
N TYR A 310 -2.07 11.60 -7.09
CA TYR A 310 -0.99 12.54 -7.43
C TYR A 310 -1.52 13.80 -8.10
N GLY A 311 -2.55 13.72 -8.95
CA GLY A 311 -3.20 14.87 -9.55
C GLY A 311 -3.79 15.82 -8.48
N LYS A 312 -4.48 15.28 -7.47
CA LYS A 312 -4.98 16.05 -6.32
C LYS A 312 -3.84 16.69 -5.53
N MET A 313 -2.76 15.96 -5.28
CA MET A 313 -1.62 16.47 -4.53
C MET A 313 -0.90 17.61 -5.26
N LEU A 314 -0.63 17.47 -6.56
CA LEU A 314 0.26 18.36 -7.29
C LEU A 314 -0.46 19.50 -8.01
N GLN A 315 -1.66 19.26 -8.52
CA GLN A 315 -2.42 20.27 -9.27
C GLN A 315 -3.33 21.08 -8.36
N GLN A 316 -3.81 20.49 -7.27
CA GLN A 316 -4.68 21.16 -6.28
C GLN A 316 -3.94 21.53 -5.00
N ASN A 317 -2.64 21.22 -4.90
CA ASN A 317 -1.80 21.46 -3.71
C ASN A 317 -2.38 20.88 -2.42
N LEU A 318 -3.09 19.75 -2.51
CA LEU A 318 -3.63 19.08 -1.32
C LEU A 318 -2.52 18.30 -0.59
N PRO A 319 -2.48 18.31 0.75
CA PRO A 319 -1.64 17.41 1.51
C PRO A 319 -1.93 15.93 1.17
N PRO A 320 -0.97 15.00 1.32
CA PRO A 320 -1.14 13.60 0.92
C PRO A 320 -2.42 12.93 1.48
N GLY A 321 -2.76 13.14 2.76
CA GLY A 321 -3.98 12.55 3.34
C GLY A 321 -5.25 13.06 2.69
N GLU A 322 -5.33 14.38 2.46
CA GLU A 322 -6.45 15.02 1.79
C GLU A 322 -6.54 14.64 0.31
N ALA A 323 -5.40 14.52 -0.36
CA ALA A 323 -5.32 14.11 -1.77
C ALA A 323 -5.83 12.67 -1.96
N LEU A 324 -5.43 11.73 -1.10
CA LEU A 324 -5.88 10.34 -1.17
C LEU A 324 -7.40 10.28 -0.91
N ARG A 325 -7.85 10.95 0.14
CA ARG A 325 -9.27 11.08 0.46
C ARG A 325 -10.08 11.66 -0.70
N ALA A 326 -9.60 12.75 -1.31
CA ALA A 326 -10.28 13.38 -2.45
C ALA A 326 -10.38 12.42 -3.65
N ALA A 327 -9.33 11.67 -3.95
CA ALA A 327 -9.34 10.66 -5.01
C ALA A 327 -10.34 9.52 -4.71
N GLN A 328 -10.38 9.03 -3.46
CA GLN A 328 -11.34 8.01 -3.02
C GLN A 328 -12.78 8.50 -3.09
N ILE A 329 -13.06 9.74 -2.66
CA ILE A 329 -14.38 10.37 -2.75
C ILE A 329 -14.82 10.50 -4.22
N GLU A 330 -13.91 10.91 -5.10
CA GLU A 330 -14.19 11.03 -6.53
C GLU A 330 -14.60 9.67 -7.13
N MET A 331 -13.86 8.60 -6.81
CA MET A 331 -14.22 7.24 -7.23
C MET A 331 -15.56 6.81 -6.63
N PHE A 332 -15.78 6.98 -5.33
CA PHE A 332 -17.04 6.62 -4.67
C PHE A 332 -18.27 7.34 -5.27
N ARG A 333 -18.12 8.62 -5.62
CA ARG A 333 -19.19 9.45 -6.18
C ARG A 333 -19.48 9.16 -7.64
N THR A 334 -18.60 8.46 -8.36
CA THR A 334 -18.84 8.12 -9.76
C THR A 334 -19.85 6.98 -9.86
N PRO A 335 -21.11 7.25 -10.25
CA PRO A 335 -22.20 6.30 -10.06
C PRO A 335 -21.98 5.01 -10.85
N GLY A 336 -22.19 3.87 -10.18
CA GLY A 336 -22.15 2.55 -10.82
C GLY A 336 -20.78 2.08 -11.28
N GLN A 337 -19.70 2.85 -11.11
CA GLN A 337 -18.38 2.51 -11.65
C GLN A 337 -17.49 1.77 -10.66
N TRP A 338 -17.43 2.23 -9.40
CA TRP A 338 -16.41 1.78 -8.44
C TRP A 338 -17.03 1.15 -7.18
N ALA A 339 -16.77 -0.14 -6.97
CA ALA A 339 -16.95 -0.81 -5.69
C ALA A 339 -15.91 -0.34 -4.66
N PRO A 340 -16.21 -0.37 -3.34
CA PRO A 340 -15.22 -0.12 -2.28
C PRO A 340 -13.93 -0.91 -2.44
N PHE A 341 -14.01 -2.13 -2.95
CA PHE A 341 -12.86 -2.96 -3.30
C PHE A 341 -11.72 -2.21 -4.00
N TYR A 342 -12.03 -1.27 -4.90
CA TYR A 342 -11.02 -0.58 -5.70
C TYR A 342 -10.40 0.64 -5.00
N TRP A 343 -11.19 1.40 -4.21
CA TRP A 343 -10.73 2.66 -3.63
C TRP A 343 -10.44 2.57 -2.12
N ALA A 344 -11.14 1.70 -1.39
CA ALA A 344 -11.01 1.55 0.05
C ALA A 344 -9.77 0.74 0.46
N ALA A 345 -9.15 0.04 -0.49
CA ALA A 345 -7.96 -0.77 -0.23
C ALA A 345 -6.79 0.09 0.24
N PHE A 346 -6.66 1.33 -0.24
CA PHE A 346 -5.50 2.16 0.02
C PHE A 346 -5.67 3.02 1.27
N THR A 347 -4.65 3.00 2.12
CA THR A 347 -4.59 3.79 3.36
C THR A 347 -3.30 4.57 3.39
N LEU A 348 -3.34 5.75 4.02
CA LEU A 348 -2.14 6.53 4.34
C LEU A 348 -1.82 6.34 5.82
N GLN A 349 -0.60 5.89 6.08
CA GLN A 349 -0.05 5.76 7.42
C GLN A 349 1.05 6.80 7.66
N GLY A 350 1.10 7.39 8.85
CA GLY A 350 2.18 8.31 9.26
C GLY A 350 1.70 9.73 9.58
N GLU A 351 2.60 10.70 9.37
CA GLU A 351 2.33 12.11 9.66
C GLU A 351 1.22 12.69 8.78
N TRP A 352 0.42 13.62 9.32
CA TRP A 352 -0.73 14.21 8.61
C TRP A 352 -0.61 15.71 8.35
N ASN A 353 0.45 16.35 8.85
CA ASN A 353 0.64 17.80 8.74
C ASN A 353 1.20 18.29 7.40
#